data_AF-A0A431HYL2-F1
#
_entry.id   AF-A0A431HYL2-F1
#
_cell.length_a   1.000
_cell.length_b   1.000
_cell.length_c   1.000
_cell.angle_alpha   90.00
_cell.angle_beta   90.00
_cell.angle_gamma   90.00
#
_symmetry.space_group_name_H-M   'P 1'
#
loop_
_entity.id
_entity.type
_entity.pdbx_description
1 polymer ?
#
loop_
_entity_poly.entity_id
_entity_poly.type
_entity_poly.pdbx_seq_one_letter_code
_entity_poly.pdbx_strand_id
1 'polypeptide(L)'
;MLEEIVKNYLVNSKHIAPAKFDEPNLQVAALGLDSLDMVEMLFEVEDRCGFQLNDPMRYLEMSFADMLADIESQIRANNNGVLPALTLESGR
;
A
#
# COMPACT_ATOMS: atom_id res chain seq x y z
N MET A 1 3.09 -1.31 -10.54
CA MET A 1 2.43 -2.52 -10.03
C MET A 1 1.93 -2.31 -8.58
N LEU A 2 2.69 -2.59 -7.51
CA LEU A 2 2.22 -2.39 -6.12
C LEU A 2 1.84 -0.93 -5.84
N GLU A 3 2.75 -0.01 -6.21
CA GLU A 3 2.52 1.43 -6.07
C GLU A 3 1.21 1.87 -6.73
N GLU A 4 0.91 1.36 -7.93
CA GLU A 4 -0.30 1.72 -8.66
C GLU A 4 -1.56 1.17 -8.00
N ILE A 5 -1.52 -0.04 -7.43
CA ILE A 5 -2.64 -0.60 -6.66
C ILE A 5 -2.94 0.29 -5.46
N VAL A 6 -1.91 0.63 -4.67
CA VAL A 6 -2.06 1.46 -3.48
C VAL A 6 -2.52 2.87 -3.86
N LYS A 7 -1.91 3.49 -4.87
CA LYS A 7 -2.35 4.81 -5.36
C LYS A 7 -3.79 4.78 -5.86
N ASN A 8 -4.17 3.78 -6.66
CA ASN A 8 -5.53 3.64 -7.17
C ASN A 8 -6.54 3.46 -6.04
N TYR A 9 -6.23 2.65 -5.02
CA TYR A 9 -7.07 2.53 -3.84
C TYR A 9 -7.24 3.87 -3.12
N LEU A 10 -6.15 4.57 -2.85
CA LEU A 10 -6.17 5.85 -2.14
C LEU A 10 -6.92 6.95 -2.93
N VAL A 11 -6.79 6.97 -4.25
CA VAL A 11 -7.50 7.92 -5.12
C VAL A 11 -8.98 7.59 -5.19
N ASN A 12 -9.34 6.31 -5.39
CA ASN A 12 -10.74 5.91 -5.60
C ASN A 12 -11.54 5.79 -4.29
N SER A 13 -10.95 5.21 -3.26
CA SER A 13 -11.62 4.92 -1.97
C SER A 13 -11.52 6.07 -0.99
N LYS A 14 -10.40 6.82 -0.99
CA LYS A 14 -10.15 7.91 -0.02
C LYS A 14 -10.12 9.29 -0.66
N HIS A 15 -10.39 9.40 -1.97
CA HIS A 15 -10.44 10.66 -2.72
C HIS A 15 -9.16 11.51 -2.61
N ILE A 16 -8.01 10.85 -2.45
CA ILE A 16 -6.72 11.53 -2.37
C ILE A 16 -6.35 12.06 -3.74
N ALA A 17 -5.95 13.33 -3.81
CA ALA A 17 -5.50 13.94 -5.06
C ALA A 17 -4.22 13.23 -5.56
N PRO A 18 -4.18 12.76 -6.83
CA PRO A 18 -3.01 12.09 -7.38
C PRO A 18 -1.73 12.91 -7.29
N ALA A 19 -1.85 14.24 -7.38
CA ALA A 19 -0.72 15.17 -7.28
C ALA A 19 0.01 15.12 -5.92
N LYS A 20 -0.62 14.61 -4.84
CA LYS A 20 0.08 14.42 -3.56
C LYS A 20 1.20 13.38 -3.67
N PHE A 21 1.07 12.40 -4.56
CA PHE A 21 2.07 11.35 -4.71
C PHE A 21 3.32 11.80 -5.48
N ASP A 22 3.31 13.01 -6.04
CA ASP A 22 4.50 13.63 -6.65
C ASP A 22 5.44 14.24 -5.58
N GLU A 23 4.99 14.33 -4.32
CA GLU A 23 5.81 14.84 -3.22
C GLU A 23 6.83 13.78 -2.78
N PRO A 24 8.15 14.01 -2.97
CA PRO A 24 9.18 12.98 -2.76
C PRO A 24 9.33 12.54 -1.29
N ASN A 25 8.86 13.36 -0.34
CA ASN A 25 8.90 13.07 1.09
C ASN A 25 7.49 12.96 1.69
N LEU A 26 6.49 12.63 0.87
CA LEU A 26 5.11 12.44 1.32
C LEU A 26 5.06 11.49 2.50
N GLN A 27 4.59 11.99 3.64
CA GLN A 27 4.34 11.16 4.83
C GLN A 27 3.00 10.46 4.68
N VAL A 28 2.90 9.20 5.13
CA VAL A 28 1.62 8.50 5.13
C VAL A 28 0.59 9.24 6.00
N ALA A 29 1.00 9.79 7.14
CA ALA A 29 0.12 10.65 7.95
C ALA A 29 -0.41 11.91 7.21
N ALA A 30 0.32 12.44 6.22
CA ALA A 30 -0.10 13.61 5.43
C ALA A 30 -1.19 13.26 4.39
N LEU A 31 -1.45 11.98 4.17
CA LEU A 31 -2.57 11.50 3.38
C LEU A 31 -3.91 11.63 4.12
N GLY A 32 -3.88 11.88 5.43
CA GLY A 32 -5.09 11.99 6.25
C GLY A 32 -5.76 10.64 6.49
N LEU A 33 -4.99 9.55 6.39
CA LEU A 33 -5.46 8.20 6.66
C LEU A 33 -5.58 8.00 8.17
N ASP A 34 -6.73 7.51 8.61
CA ASP A 34 -6.89 7.05 9.97
C ASP A 34 -6.41 5.59 10.12
N SER A 35 -6.43 5.09 11.35
CA SER A 35 -6.05 3.72 11.67
C SER A 35 -6.89 2.67 10.92
N LEU A 36 -8.16 2.97 10.66
CA LEU A 36 -9.06 2.06 9.94
C LEU A 36 -8.73 2.06 8.45
N ASP A 37 -8.52 3.24 7.86
CA ASP A 37 -8.13 3.40 6.46
C ASP A 37 -6.84 2.64 6.13
N MET A 38 -5.86 2.68 7.05
CA MET A 38 -4.61 1.93 6.91
C MET A 38 -4.83 0.42 6.93
N VAL A 39 -5.66 -0.05 7.84
CA VAL A 39 -6.03 -1.46 7.96
C VAL A 39 -6.76 -1.92 6.70
N GLU A 40 -7.73 -1.16 6.20
CA GLU A 40 -8.47 -1.48 4.98
C GLU A 40 -7.57 -1.52 3.74
N MET A 41 -6.67 -0.54 3.59
CA MET A 41 -5.70 -0.52 2.49
C MET A 41 -4.81 -1.76 2.52
N LEU A 42 -4.30 -2.13 3.70
CA LEU A 42 -3.44 -3.31 3.83
C LEU A 42 -4.21 -4.58 3.59
N PHE A 43 -5.45 -4.71 4.06
CA PHE A 43 -6.30 -5.86 3.74
C PHE A 43 -6.46 -6.06 2.23
N GLU A 44 -6.63 -4.98 1.45
CA GLU A 44 -6.71 -5.11 -0.01
C GLU A 44 -5.39 -5.61 -0.62
N VAL A 45 -4.25 -5.19 -0.08
CA VAL A 45 -2.94 -5.70 -0.51
C VAL A 45 -2.75 -7.15 -0.09
N GLU A 46 -3.11 -7.50 1.15
CA GLU A 46 -3.02 -8.85 1.72
C GLU A 46 -3.89 -9.85 0.95
N ASP A 47 -5.13 -9.49 0.63
CA ASP A 47 -6.07 -10.32 -0.14
C ASP A 47 -5.51 -10.64 -1.53
N ARG A 48 -4.94 -9.63 -2.20
CA ARG A 48 -4.27 -9.81 -3.52
C ARG A 48 -2.99 -10.65 -3.42
N CYS A 49 -2.26 -10.55 -2.32
CA CYS A 49 -0.98 -11.22 -2.14
C CYS A 49 -1.10 -12.61 -1.51
N GLY A 50 -2.23 -12.92 -0.87
CA GLY A 50 -2.46 -14.17 -0.16
C GLY A 50 -1.65 -14.35 1.14
N PHE A 51 -1.20 -13.25 1.77
CA PHE A 51 -0.48 -13.31 3.05
C PHE A 51 -0.67 -12.02 3.87
N GLN A 52 -0.35 -12.10 5.16
CA GLN A 52 -0.49 -10.98 6.10
C GLN A 52 0.76 -10.11 6.16
N LEU A 53 0.58 -8.80 6.05
CA LEU A 53 1.63 -7.81 6.20
C LEU A 53 1.86 -7.49 7.69
N ASN A 54 3.00 -6.89 7.98
CA ASN A 54 3.32 -6.37 9.31
C ASN A 54 2.34 -5.26 9.76
N ASP A 55 2.40 -4.95 11.06
CA ASP A 55 1.52 -4.02 11.74
C ASP A 55 1.22 -2.73 10.94
N PRO A 56 -0.07 -2.44 10.64
CA PRO A 56 -0.48 -1.25 9.89
C PRO A 56 -0.03 0.09 10.46
N MET A 57 0.03 0.20 11.78
CA MET A 57 0.29 1.47 12.45
C MET A 57 1.72 1.92 12.25
N ARG A 58 2.66 0.99 12.03
CA ARG A 58 4.07 1.33 11.76
C ARG A 58 4.23 2.23 10.53
N TYR A 59 3.35 2.10 9.54
CA TYR A 59 3.47 2.85 8.29
C TYR A 59 2.99 4.30 8.42
N LEU A 60 2.18 4.63 9.43
CA LEU A 60 1.72 6.01 9.66
C LEU A 60 2.88 6.98 9.91
N GLU A 61 3.96 6.48 10.53
CA GLU A 61 5.17 7.24 10.83
C GLU A 61 6.23 7.19 9.72
N MET A 62 5.94 6.50 8.61
CA MET A 62 6.87 6.32 7.49
C MET A 62 6.53 7.25 6.31
N SER A 63 7.51 7.45 5.43
CA SER A 63 7.23 8.02 4.12
C SER A 63 6.43 7.02 3.27
N PHE A 64 5.64 7.54 2.33
CA PHE A 64 4.88 6.72 1.40
C PHE A 64 5.80 5.81 0.56
N ALA A 65 6.99 6.30 0.19
CA ALA A 65 8.00 5.51 -0.51
C ALA A 65 8.55 4.38 0.36
N ASP A 66 8.85 4.64 1.64
CA ASP A 66 9.35 3.62 2.56
C ASP A 66 8.30 2.56 2.86
N MET A 67 7.04 2.96 3.01
CA MET A 67 5.90 2.04 3.16
C MET A 67 5.82 1.08 1.97
N LEU A 68 5.87 1.60 0.74
CA LEU A 68 5.84 0.77 -0.47
C LEU A 68 7.03 -0.19 -0.54
N ALA A 69 8.23 0.29 -0.20
CA ALA A 69 9.43 -0.53 -0.18
C ALA A 69 9.36 -1.65 0.87
N ASP A 70 8.82 -1.36 2.06
CA ASP A 70 8.67 -2.34 3.14
C ASP A 70 7.62 -3.41 2.76
N ILE A 71 6.46 -3.00 2.22
CA ILE A 71 5.45 -3.92 1.72
C ILE A 71 6.02 -4.80 0.60
N GLU A 72 6.72 -4.21 -0.39
CA GLU A 72 7.33 -4.96 -1.48
C GLU A 72 8.36 -5.98 -0.98
N SER A 73 9.17 -5.59 0.01
CA SER A 73 10.16 -6.46 0.65
C SER A 73 9.49 -7.66 1.34
N GLN A 74 8.38 -7.44 2.06
CA GLN A 74 7.61 -8.52 2.68
C GLN A 74 6.98 -9.46 1.65
N ILE A 75 6.39 -8.89 0.57
CA ILE A 75 5.82 -9.69 -0.51
C ILE A 75 6.89 -10.60 -1.12
N ARG A 76 8.08 -10.05 -1.43
CA ARG A 76 9.20 -10.83 -1.95
C ARG A 76 9.66 -11.89 -0.96
N ALA A 77 9.84 -11.55 0.32
CA ALA A 77 10.24 -12.51 1.35
C ALA A 77 9.29 -13.70 1.43
N ASN A 78 7.98 -13.46 1.26
CA ASN A 78 6.96 -14.51 1.29
C ASN A 78 6.82 -15.30 -0.03
N ASN A 79 7.29 -14.74 -1.16
CA ASN A 79 7.19 -15.33 -2.51
C ASN A 79 8.54 -15.81 -3.06
N ASN A 80 9.42 -16.36 -2.22
CA ASN A 80 10.76 -16.85 -2.61
C ASN A 80 11.66 -15.78 -3.28
N GLY A 81 11.53 -14.52 -2.86
CA GLY A 81 12.27 -13.38 -3.40
C GLY A 81 11.64 -12.74 -4.65
N VAL A 82 10.51 -13.26 -5.14
CA VAL A 82 9.86 -12.78 -6.37
C VAL A 82 8.65 -11.92 -6.02
N LEU A 83 8.44 -10.82 -6.75
CA LEU A 83 7.16 -10.10 -6.67
C LEU A 83 6.14 -10.91 -7.49
N PRO A 84 5.08 -11.48 -6.89
CA PRO A 84 4.05 -12.16 -7.65
C PRO A 84 3.42 -11.17 -8.63
N ALA A 85 2.82 -11.70 -9.70
CA ALA A 85 2.06 -10.87 -10.62
C ALA A 85 0.84 -10.31 -9.87
N LEU A 86 1.00 -9.13 -9.28
CA LEU A 86 -0.09 -8.37 -8.67
C LEU A 86 -1.00 -7.91 -9.81
N THR A 87 -1.96 -8.74 -10.20
CA THR A 87 -2.91 -8.39 -11.24
C THR A 87 -3.83 -7.29 -10.73
N LEU A 88 -3.99 -6.23 -11.53
CA LEU A 88 -4.99 -5.18 -11.29
C LEU A 88 -6.43 -5.70 -11.44
N GLU A 89 -6.60 -6.96 -11.87
CA GLU A 89 -7.89 -7.63 -11.98
C GLU A 89 -8.46 -7.92 -10.59
N SER A 90 -9.23 -6.96 -10.08
CA SER A 90 -10.23 -7.21 -9.05
C SER A 90 -11.13 -8.35 -9.51
N GLY A 91 -11.17 -9.44 -8.74
CA GLY A 91 -12.19 -10.45 -8.91
C GLY A 91 -13.57 -9.81 -8.80
N ARG A 92 -14.32 -9.89 -9.91
CA ARG A 92 -15.78 -9.81 -10.09
C ARG A 92 -16.65 -9.12 -9.04
#